data_AF-A0A2V9DIV2-F1
#
_entry.id   AF-A0A2V9DIV2-F1
#
_cell.length_a   1.000
_cell.length_b   1.000
_cell.length_c   1.000
_cell.angle_alpha   90.00
_cell.angle_beta   90.00
_cell.angle_gamma   90.00
#
_symmetry.space_group_name_H-M   'P 1'
#
loop_
_entity.id
_entity.type
_entity.pdbx_description
1 polymer ?
#
loop_
_entity_poly.entity_id
_entity_poly.type
_entity_poly.pdbx_seq_one_letter_code
_entity_poly.pdbx_strand_id
1 'polypeptide(L)'
;MKQAPRRETPRPPRFRVSSAIQRANLTSASPSSGAPRVLRGTIRDISAGGVCLELDRPVKQSQVVRCDFPIPQLSVAIPTLMNVRWIRRISKTPRYAIGLQFLF
;
A
#
# COMPACT_ATOMS: atom_id res chain seq x y z
N MET A 1 -6.38 -25.00 -32.19
CA MET A 1 -6.90 -24.94 -30.80
C MET A 1 -6.76 -23.50 -30.31
N LYS A 2 -7.84 -22.71 -30.25
CA LYS A 2 -7.79 -21.29 -29.88
C LYS A 2 -7.88 -21.18 -28.35
N GLN A 3 -6.88 -20.57 -27.71
CA GLN A 3 -6.89 -20.31 -26.27
C GLN A 3 -8.06 -19.37 -25.94
N ALA A 4 -8.91 -19.78 -24.99
CA ALA A 4 -9.97 -18.92 -24.48
C ALA A 4 -9.33 -17.68 -23.82
N PRO A 5 -9.89 -16.47 -24.02
CA PRO A 5 -9.39 -15.28 -23.36
C PRO A 5 -9.48 -15.46 -21.85
N ARG A 6 -8.36 -15.25 -21.16
CA ARG A 6 -8.26 -15.25 -19.70
C ARG A 6 -9.35 -14.30 -19.16
N ARG A 7 -10.34 -14.85 -18.45
CA ARG A 7 -11.38 -14.03 -17.79
C ARG A 7 -10.67 -13.07 -16.83
N GLU A 8 -10.50 -11.83 -17.24
CA GLU A 8 -10.14 -10.75 -16.33
C GLU A 8 -11.35 -10.52 -15.43
N THR A 9 -11.26 -10.95 -14.18
CA THR A 9 -12.23 -10.56 -13.17
C THR A 9 -12.27 -9.03 -13.14
N PRO A 10 -13.46 -8.39 -13.17
CA PRO A 10 -13.55 -6.95 -13.09
C PRO A 10 -12.75 -6.44 -11.89
N ARG A 11 -11.85 -5.49 -12.12
CA ARG A 11 -11.08 -4.89 -11.03
C ARG A 11 -12.06 -4.25 -10.05
N PRO A 12 -11.96 -4.53 -8.74
CA PRO A 12 -12.87 -3.94 -7.77
C PRO A 12 -12.80 -2.41 -7.84
N PRO A 13 -13.93 -1.71 -7.63
CA PRO A 13 -13.95 -0.25 -7.63
C PRO A 13 -12.97 0.29 -6.59
N ARG A 14 -12.28 1.38 -6.96
CA ARG A 14 -11.40 2.13 -6.06
C ARG A 14 -12.15 3.34 -5.54
N PHE A 15 -12.25 3.44 -4.23
CA PHE A 15 -12.84 4.57 -3.53
C PHE A 15 -11.71 5.51 -3.11
N ARG A 16 -11.85 6.79 -3.44
CA ARG A 16 -10.97 7.82 -2.89
C ARG A 16 -11.23 7.91 -1.39
N VAL A 17 -10.18 7.78 -0.59
CA VAL A 17 -10.33 7.82 0.86
C VAL A 17 -10.62 9.27 1.29
N SER A 18 -11.65 9.44 2.12
CA SER A 18 -11.99 10.73 2.74
C SER A 18 -10.92 11.13 3.75
N SER A 19 -10.86 12.41 4.09
CA SER A 19 -9.75 13.05 4.84
C SER A 19 -9.42 12.46 6.20
N ALA A 20 -10.28 11.61 6.75
CA ALA A 20 -10.11 11.05 8.08
C ALA A 20 -8.91 10.06 8.11
N ILE A 21 -8.85 9.07 7.22
CA ILE A 21 -7.77 8.06 7.19
C ILE A 21 -6.75 8.45 6.13
N GLN A 22 -6.00 9.53 6.37
CA GLN A 22 -5.00 9.98 5.41
C GLN A 22 -3.64 9.33 5.61
N ARG A 23 -3.31 8.81 6.80
CA ARG A 23 -1.95 8.34 7.11
C ARG A 23 -1.90 6.83 7.22
N ALA A 24 -0.77 6.26 6.80
CA ALA A 24 -0.40 4.89 7.08
C ALA A 24 1.06 4.83 7.50
N ASN A 25 1.37 3.99 8.48
CA ASN A 25 2.75 3.66 8.81
C ASN A 25 3.08 2.33 8.14
N LEU A 26 4.11 2.30 7.30
CA LEU A 26 4.62 1.05 6.74
C LEU A 26 5.86 0.61 7.49
N THR A 27 5.83 -0.61 7.98
CA THR A 27 7.00 -1.29 8.53
C THR A 27 7.50 -2.31 7.51
N SER A 28 8.74 -2.11 7.06
CA SER A 28 9.46 -3.02 6.18
C SER A 28 10.43 -3.88 7.00
N ALA A 29 10.33 -5.20 6.88
CA ALA A 29 11.38 -6.10 7.31
C ALA A 29 12.49 -6.09 6.25
N SER A 30 13.60 -5.39 6.52
CA SER A 30 14.80 -5.54 5.70
C SER A 30 15.59 -6.76 6.21
N PRO A 31 16.00 -7.69 5.33
CA PRO A 31 16.80 -8.86 5.74
C PRO A 31 18.21 -8.49 6.25
N SER A 32 18.64 -7.24 6.10
CA SER A 32 19.92 -6.74 6.61
C SER A 32 19.76 -6.10 8.00
N SER A 33 19.78 -6.93 9.06
CA SER A 33 20.18 -6.65 10.46
C SER A 33 19.96 -5.25 11.06
N GLY A 34 18.86 -4.56 10.73
CA GLY A 34 18.56 -3.22 11.21
C GLY A 34 17.14 -3.15 11.76
N ALA A 35 16.93 -2.25 12.72
CA ALA A 35 15.61 -2.01 13.30
C ALA A 35 14.55 -1.77 12.21
N PRO A 36 13.29 -2.21 12.42
CA PRO A 36 12.23 -2.06 11.43
C PRO A 36 12.08 -0.58 11.04
N ARG A 37 12.16 -0.29 9.74
CA ARG A 37 12.03 1.08 9.25
C ARG A 37 10.55 1.42 9.13
N VAL A 38 10.12 2.43 9.89
CA VAL A 38 8.77 3.01 9.77
C VAL A 38 8.78 4.12 8.72
N LEU A 39 7.95 3.96 7.68
CA LEU A 39 7.71 4.97 6.65
C LEU A 39 6.32 5.55 6.84
N ARG A 40 6.19 6.88 6.81
CA ARG A 40 4.89 7.55 6.87
C ARG A 40 4.40 7.82 5.46
N GLY A 41 3.18 7.40 5.17
CA GLY A 41 2.56 7.57 3.86
C GLY A 41 1.18 8.17 3.90
N THR A 42 0.77 8.70 2.75
CA THR A 42 -0.58 9.23 2.55
C THR A 42 -1.42 8.26 1.74
N ILE A 43 -2.63 7.92 2.22
CA ILE A 43 -3.56 7.08 1.47
C ILE A 43 -4.20 7.89 0.34
N ARG A 44 -4.05 7.42 -0.91
CA ARG A 44 -4.66 8.03 -2.10
C ARG A 44 -6.01 7.41 -2.43
N ASP A 45 -6.07 6.08 -2.44
CA ASP A 45 -7.29 5.31 -2.75
C ASP A 45 -7.25 3.92 -2.08
N ILE A 46 -8.42 3.35 -1.85
CA ILE A 46 -8.63 2.01 -1.31
C ILE A 46 -9.64 1.24 -2.16
N SER A 47 -9.48 -0.07 -2.25
CA SER A 47 -10.43 -1.00 -2.86
C SER A 47 -10.50 -2.27 -2.01
N ALA A 48 -11.43 -3.17 -2.33
CA ALA A 48 -11.47 -4.49 -1.70
C ALA A 48 -10.17 -5.29 -1.87
N GLY A 49 -9.39 -5.03 -2.92
CA GLY A 49 -8.13 -5.75 -3.18
C GLY A 49 -6.89 -5.12 -2.55
N GLY A 50 -6.94 -3.87 -2.09
CA GLY A 50 -5.75 -3.19 -1.60
C GLY A 50 -5.83 -1.67 -1.56
N VAL A 51 -4.67 -1.05 -1.34
CA VAL A 51 -4.51 0.38 -1.05
C VAL A 51 -3.43 0.99 -1.95
N CYS A 52 -3.63 2.24 -2.36
CA CYS A 52 -2.60 3.07 -2.99
C CYS A 52 -2.05 4.07 -1.97
N LEU A 53 -0.74 4.02 -1.70
CA LEU A 53 -0.06 4.94 -0.79
C LEU A 53 0.91 5.85 -1.54
N GLU A 54 1.07 7.07 -1.04
CA GLU A 54 2.16 7.97 -1.42
C GLU A 54 3.22 8.01 -0.32
N LEU A 55 4.48 7.78 -0.69
CA LEU A 55 5.65 7.86 0.19
C LEU A 55 6.69 8.84 -0.34
N ASP A 56 7.47 9.40 0.57
CA ASP A 56 8.67 10.21 0.28
C ASP A 56 9.93 9.35 0.05
N ARG A 57 9.83 8.04 0.29
CA ARG A 57 10.94 7.08 0.17
C ARG A 57 10.53 5.83 -0.60
N PRO A 58 11.46 5.20 -1.34
CA PRO A 58 11.17 3.98 -2.07
C PRO A 58 11.04 2.77 -1.13
N VAL A 59 10.26 1.78 -1.56
CA VAL A 59 10.18 0.43 -1.00
C VAL A 59 10.63 -0.58 -2.06
N LYS A 60 10.69 -1.87 -1.73
CA LYS A 60 10.99 -2.93 -2.71
C LYS A 60 9.70 -3.51 -3.28
N GLN A 61 9.67 -3.76 -4.59
CA GLN A 61 8.57 -4.49 -5.22
C GLN A 61 8.55 -5.93 -4.71
N SER A 62 7.36 -6.53 -4.62
CA SER A 62 7.11 -7.88 -4.08
C SER A 62 7.49 -8.06 -2.61
N GLN A 63 7.77 -6.97 -1.90
CA GLN A 63 8.06 -7.00 -0.47
C GLN A 63 6.76 -7.04 0.34
N VAL A 64 6.72 -7.88 1.37
CA VAL A 64 5.67 -7.82 2.39
C VAL A 64 5.96 -6.67 3.35
N VAL A 65 4.93 -5.90 3.65
CA VAL A 65 4.94 -4.78 4.59
C VAL A 65 3.79 -4.94 5.57
N ARG A 66 4.01 -4.51 6.82
CA ARG A 66 2.92 -4.25 7.75
C ARG A 66 2.52 -2.78 7.61
N CYS A 67 1.27 -2.54 7.24
CA CYS A 67 0.68 -1.22 7.23
C CYS A 67 -0.19 -1.05 8.47
N ASP A 68 0.10 -0.06 9.30
CA ASP A 68 -0.79 0.33 10.40
C ASP A 68 -1.63 1.52 9.92
N PHE A 69 -2.95 1.33 9.84
CA PHE A 69 -3.93 2.35 9.46
C PHE A 69 -4.53 2.98 10.72
N PRO A 70 -4.12 4.20 11.13
CA PRO A 70 -4.71 4.88 12.27
C PRO A 70 -6.16 5.22 11.94
N ILE A 71 -7.07 4.88 12.85
CA ILE A 71 -8.47 5.25 12.71
C ILE A 71 -8.68 6.54 13.50
N PRO A 72 -9.16 7.62 12.84
CA PRO A 72 -9.51 8.85 13.54
C PRO A 72 -10.46 8.57 14.68
N GLN A 73 -10.36 9.37 15.74
CA GLN A 73 -11.14 9.21 16.97
C GLN A 73 -10.90 7.92 17.77
N LEU A 74 -10.09 6.97 17.27
CA LEU A 74 -9.68 5.78 18.02
C LEU A 74 -8.21 5.85 18.39
N SER A 75 -7.86 5.35 19.58
CA SER A 75 -6.45 5.21 20.02
C SER A 75 -5.76 3.97 19.43
N VAL A 76 -6.41 3.27 18.49
CA VAL A 76 -5.92 2.04 17.87
C VAL A 76 -5.72 2.23 16.37
N ALA A 77 -4.72 1.54 15.83
CA ALA A 77 -4.52 1.40 14.40
C ALA A 77 -4.90 -0.01 13.97
N ILE A 78 -5.36 -0.17 12.73
CA ILE A 78 -5.60 -1.48 12.13
C ILE A 78 -4.29 -1.97 11.51
N PRO A 79 -3.60 -2.98 12.09
CA PRO A 79 -2.43 -3.57 11.48
C PRO A 79 -2.86 -4.48 10.33
N THR A 80 -2.21 -4.36 9.18
CA THR A 80 -2.55 -5.14 7.99
C THR A 80 -1.31 -5.54 7.22
N LEU A 81 -1.15 -6.83 6.95
CA LEU A 81 -0.08 -7.33 6.07
C LEU A 81 -0.47 -7.13 4.60
N MET A 82 0.46 -6.56 3.84
CA MET A 82 0.24 -6.24 2.44
C MET A 82 1.49 -6.52 1.61
N ASN A 83 1.31 -6.86 0.34
CA ASN A 83 2.40 -7.05 -0.61
C ASN A 83 2.51 -5.84 -1.55
N VAL A 84 3.73 -5.35 -1.78
CA VAL A 84 4.01 -4.29 -2.75
C VAL A 84 3.88 -4.85 -4.16
N ARG A 85 2.89 -4.40 -4.92
CA ARG A 85 2.63 -4.86 -6.30
C ARG A 85 3.29 -4.02 -7.36
N TRP A 86 3.32 -2.70 -7.18
CA TRP A 86 3.95 -1.77 -8.11
C TRP A 86 4.41 -0.51 -7.38
N ILE A 87 5.41 0.16 -7.97
CA ILE A 87 5.98 1.41 -7.46
C ILE A 87 6.10 2.35 -8.65
N ARG A 88 5.63 3.58 -8.51
CA ARG A 88 5.72 4.61 -9.55
C ARG A 88 6.20 5.92 -8.93
N ARG A 89 7.29 6.48 -9.45
CA ARG A 89 7.72 7.84 -9.09
C ARG A 89 6.72 8.84 -9.70
N ILE A 90 6.24 9.79 -8.90
CA ILE A 90 5.17 10.73 -9.31
C ILE A 90 5.62 12.20 -9.38
N SER A 91 6.83 12.52 -8.96
CA SER A 91 7.41 13.87 -9.09
C SER A 91 8.92 13.84 -9.30
N LYS A 92 9.49 15.01 -9.64
CA LYS A 92 10.95 15.21 -9.69
C LYS A 92 11.59 15.12 -8.30
N THR A 93 10.87 15.49 -7.26
CA THR A 93 11.21 15.20 -5.86
C THR A 93 11.02 13.72 -5.54
N PRO A 94 11.64 13.17 -4.46
CA PRO A 94 11.43 11.78 -4.08
C PRO A 94 9.99 11.60 -3.55
N ARG A 95 9.05 11.31 -4.45
CA ARG A 95 7.67 10.97 -4.15
C ARG A 95 7.23 9.78 -4.99
N TYR A 96 6.69 8.77 -4.34
CA TYR A 96 6.36 7.48 -4.94
C TYR A 96 4.91 7.12 -4.63
N ALA A 97 4.14 6.80 -5.67
CA ALA A 97 2.89 6.09 -5.52
C ALA A 97 3.17 4.58 -5.49
N ILE A 98 2.56 3.87 -4.56
CA ILE A 98 2.81 2.44 -4.32
C ILE A 98 1.47 1.73 -4.23
N GLY A 99 1.31 0.69 -5.05
CA GLY A 99 0.17 -0.20 -4.97
C GLY A 99 0.44 -1.34 -4.00
N LEU A 100 -0.39 -1.45 -2.97
CA LEU A 100 -0.35 -2.50 -1.99
C LEU A 100 -1.55 -3.42 -2.17
N GLN A 101 -1.34 -4.73 -2.08
CA GLN A 101 -2.39 -5.75 -2.10
C GLN A 101 -2.52 -6.37 -0.71
N PHE A 102 -3.75 -6.56 -0.24
CA PHE A 102 -4.00 -7.27 1.01
C PHE A 102 -3.59 -8.74 0.92
N LEU A 103 -3.10 -9.32 2.03
CA LEU A 103 -2.68 -10.71 2.13
C LEU A 103 -3.63 -11.57 2.99
N PHE A 104 -4.92 -11.24 2.98
CA PHE A 104 -5.95 -12.02 3.67
C PHE A 104 -6.19 -13.38 3.02
#